data_AF-A0A317INJ4-F1
#
_entry.id   AF-A0A317INJ4-F1
#
_cell.length_a   1.000
_cell.length_b   1.000
_cell.length_c   1.000
_cell.angle_alpha   90.00
_cell.angle_beta   90.00
_cell.angle_gamma   90.00
#
_symmetry.space_group_name_H-M   'P 1'
#
loop_
_entity.id
_entity.type
_entity.pdbx_description
1 polymer ?
#
loop_
_entity_poly.entity_id
_entity_poly.type
_entity_poly.pdbx_seq_one_letter_code
_entity_poly.pdbx_strand_id
1 'polypeptide(L)' 'MASNTYSQGAQVEHQKFGLGTVMSSSEERIVIKFDDHGEKKFVTNLVMGSLKKSDRQPPAEKKGARRKKTVPATA' A
#
# COMPACT_ATOMS: atom_id res chain seq x y z
N MET A 1 -9.12 -12.95 16.30
CA MET A 1 -8.13 -11.93 15.89
C MET A 1 -8.79 -11.10 14.83
N ALA A 2 -9.25 -9.88 15.16
CA ALA A 2 -9.95 -9.03 14.21
C ALA A 2 -9.03 -8.75 13.03
N SER A 3 -9.44 -9.21 11.84
CA SER A 3 -8.74 -9.04 10.58
C SER A 3 -8.77 -7.56 10.19
N ASN A 4 -7.85 -6.79 10.75
CA ASN A 4 -7.56 -5.44 10.32
C ASN A 4 -7.24 -5.51 8.82
N THR A 5 -8.20 -5.13 7.97
CA THR A 5 -8.26 -5.57 6.55
C THR A 5 -7.09 -5.04 5.71
N TYR A 6 -6.48 -3.95 6.18
CA TYR A 6 -5.29 -3.35 5.59
C TYR A 6 -4.28 -2.98 6.67
N SER A 7 -3.06 -3.48 6.53
CA SER A 7 -1.94 -3.10 7.39
C SER A 7 -1.44 -1.69 7.06
N GLN A 8 -0.89 -0.99 8.05
CA GLN A 8 -0.11 0.22 7.79
C GLN A 8 1.02 -0.09 6.78
N GLY A 9 1.21 0.80 5.79
CA GLY A 9 2.11 0.63 4.66
C GLY A 9 1.54 -0.16 3.48
N ALA A 10 0.34 -0.74 3.61
CA ALA A 10 -0.29 -1.46 2.51
C ALA A 10 -0.65 -0.53 1.35
N GLN A 11 -0.47 -1.03 0.12
CA GLN A 11 -0.90 -0.35 -1.09
C GLN A 11 -2.36 -0.69 -1.39
N VAL A 12 -3.15 0.35 -1.61
CA VAL A 12 -4.58 0.26 -1.87
C VAL A 12 -4.95 1.13 -3.05
N GLU A 13 -5.97 0.75 -3.78
CA GLU A 13 -6.56 1.57 -4.82
C GLU A 13 -8.00 1.90 -4.45
N HIS A 14 -8.35 3.16 -4.61
CA HIS A 14 -9.70 3.66 -4.43
C HIS A 14 -10.26 4.11 -5.77
N GLN A 15 -11.49 3.71 -6.09
CA GLN A 15 -12.11 3.99 -7.39
C GLN A 15 -12.07 5.48 -7.80
N LYS A 16 -12.23 6.39 -6.83
CA LYS A 16 -12.22 7.84 -7.07
C LYS A 16 -10.84 8.50 -6.97
N PHE A 17 -9.92 7.93 -6.19
CA PHE A 17 -8.66 8.61 -5.83
C PHE A 17 -7.42 7.88 -6.34
N GLY A 18 -7.60 6.74 -7.01
CA GLY A 18 -6.52 5.93 -7.54
C GLY A 18 -5.70 5.25 -6.44
N LEU A 19 -4.41 5.10 -6.72
CA LEU A 19 -3.45 4.40 -5.88
C LEU A 19 -3.09 5.23 -4.64
N GLY A 20 -2.98 4.56 -3.51
CA GLY A 20 -2.59 5.15 -2.24
C GLY A 20 -1.98 4.16 -1.27
N THR A 21 -1.29 4.71 -0.27
CA THR A 21 -0.63 3.96 0.79
C THR A 21 -1.39 4.16 2.10
N VAL A 22 -1.71 3.08 2.80
CA VAL A 22 -2.30 3.15 4.14
C VAL A 22 -1.25 3.73 5.10
N MET A 23 -1.48 4.93 5.60
CA MET A 23 -0.63 5.55 6.61
C MET A 23 -0.96 5.07 8.02
N SER A 24 -2.24 4.83 8.29
CA SER A 24 -2.69 4.28 9.57
C SER A 24 -4.03 3.60 9.39
N SER A 25 -4.25 2.46 10.05
CA SER A 25 -5.52 1.73 10.03
C SER A 25 -5.97 1.40 11.44
N SER A 26 -7.21 1.79 11.75
CA SER A 26 -7.91 1.48 12.99
C SER A 26 -9.32 0.99 12.64
N GLU A 27 -10.01 0.42 13.64
CA GLU A 27 -11.35 -0.15 13.44
C GLU A 27 -12.38 0.89 12.97
N GLU A 28 -12.29 2.11 13.49
CA GLU A 28 -13.22 3.19 13.13
C GLU A 28 -12.74 4.03 11.95
N ARG A 29 -11.42 4.28 11.86
CA ARG A 29 -10.85 5.21 10.88
C ARG A 29 -9.59 4.65 10.22
N ILE A 30 -9.44 4.97 8.94
CA ILE A 30 -8.25 4.66 8.15
C ILE A 30 -7.75 5.94 7.46
N VAL A 31 -6.44 6.11 7.44
CA VAL A 31 -5.75 7.22 6.79
C VAL A 31 -4.97 6.66 5.62
N ILE A 32 -5.25 7.15 4.41
CA ILE A 32 -4.63 6.71 3.17
C ILE A 32 -4.03 7.92 2.48
N LYS A 33 -2.76 7.84 2.12
CA LYS A 33 -2.08 8.84 1.30
C LYS A 33 -2.14 8.40 -0.16
N PHE A 34 -2.99 9.04 -0.94
CA PHE A 34 -3.06 8.85 -2.38
C PHE A 34 -1.95 9.63 -3.09
N ASP A 35 -1.39 9.05 -4.15
CA ASP A 35 -0.33 9.70 -4.93
C ASP A 35 -0.82 11.01 -5.58
N ASP A 36 -2.04 11.01 -6.13
CA ASP A 36 -2.59 12.14 -6.87
C ASP A 36 -3.36 13.14 -5.97
N HIS A 37 -3.99 12.63 -4.91
CA HIS A 37 -4.88 13.42 -4.06
C HIS A 37 -4.37 13.70 -2.64
N GLY A 38 -3.18 13.19 -2.30
CA GLY A 38 -2.60 13.34 -0.97
C GLY A 38 -3.32 12.54 0.12
N GLU A 39 -3.13 12.95 1.37
CA GLU A 39 -3.71 12.27 2.54
C GLU A 39 -5.22 12.47 2.64
N LYS A 40 -5.95 11.37 2.81
CA LYS A 40 -7.38 11.35 3.11
C LYS A 40 -7.70 10.42 4.25
N LYS A 41 -8.66 10.84 5.07
CA LYS A 41 -9.15 10.12 6.24
C LYS A 41 -10.55 9.63 5.94
N PHE A 42 -10.79 8.34 6.16
CA PHE A 42 -12.07 7.71 5.93
C PHE A 42 -12.51 6.95 7.15
N VAL A 43 -13.81 6.70 7.22
CA VAL A 43 -14.37 5.71 8.13
C VAL A 43 -14.14 4.33 7.53
N THR A 44 -13.49 3.45 8.29
CA THR A 44 -13.02 2.14 7.79
C THR A 44 -14.16 1.31 7.21
N ASN A 45 -15.30 1.23 7.91
CA ASN A 45 -16.49 0.51 7.47
C ASN A 45 -17.08 1.01 6.14
N LEU A 46 -17.03 2.32 5.88
CA LEU A 46 -17.60 2.92 4.66
C LEU A 46 -16.67 2.76 3.46
N VAL A 47 -15.36 2.86 3.68
CA VAL A 47 -14.38 2.85 2.60
C VAL A 47 -13.96 1.43 2.20
N MET A 48 -14.14 0.43 3.07
CA MET A 48 -13.79 -0.97 2.80
C MET A 48 -14.41 -1.51 1.50
N GLY A 49 -15.65 -1.13 1.17
CA GLY A 49 -16.29 -1.54 -0.10
C GLY A 49 -15.74 -0.86 -1.35
N SER A 50 -15.04 0.28 -1.18
CA SER A 50 -14.46 1.07 -2.27
C SER A 50 -12.93 0.94 -2.37
N LEU A 51 -12.29 0.19 -1.46
CA LEU A 51 -10.86 -0.10 -1.47
C LEU A 51 -10.58 -1.46 -2.09
N LYS A 52 -9.66 -1.48 -3.05
CA LYS A 52 -9.04 -2.69 -3.58
C LYS A 52 -7.61 -2.83 -3.06
N LYS A 53 -7.18 -4.07 -2.84
CA LYS A 53 -5.76 -4.39 -2.64
C LYS A 53 -5.04 -4.18 -3.97
N SER A 54 -4.11 -3.24 -4.01
CA SER A 54 -3.27 -3.06 -5.19
C SER A 54 -2.06 -3.97 -5.12
N ASP A 55 -1.80 -4.67 -6.23
CA ASP A 55 -0.58 -5.47 -6.43
C ASP A 55 0.63 -4.61 -6.85
N ARG A 56 0.50 -3.27 -6.82
CA ARG A 56 1.66 -2.39 -6.84
C ARG A 56 2.45 -2.77 -5.59
N GLN A 57 3.46 -3.63 -5.74
CA GLN A 57 4.37 -3.93 -4.64
C GLN A 57 4.75 -2.58 -4.05
N PRO A 58 4.66 -2.37 -2.71
CA PRO A 58 5.29 -1.19 -2.12
C PRO A 58 6.67 -1.13 -2.74
N PRO A 59 7.06 -0.03 -3.43
CA PRO A 59 8.33 0.01 -4.15
C PRO A 59 9.37 -0.39 -3.13
N ALA A 60 9.88 -1.62 -3.28
CA ALA A 60 10.34 -2.39 -2.14
C ALA A 60 11.21 -1.48 -1.30
N GLU A 61 10.72 -1.08 -0.11
CA GLU A 61 11.59 -0.53 0.91
C GLU A 61 12.68 -1.57 1.00
N LYS A 62 13.86 -1.23 0.47
CA LYS A 62 14.91 -2.13 0.01
C LYS A 62 15.03 -3.38 0.89
N LYS A 63 14.17 -4.37 0.72
CA LYS A 63 14.34 -5.71 1.25
C LYS A 63 15.34 -6.30 0.29
N GLY A 64 16.60 -5.99 0.56
CA GLY A 64 17.78 -6.43 -0.17
C GLY A 64 17.48 -6.73 -1.63
N ALA A 65 17.65 -5.74 -2.50
CA ALA A 65 18.11 -6.04 -3.84
C ALA A 65 19.52 -6.66 -3.73
N ARG A 66 19.64 -7.88 -3.19
CA ARG A 66 20.58 -8.86 -3.72
C ARG A 66 19.94 -9.36 -5.02
N ARG A 67 19.75 -8.42 -5.95
CA ARG A 67 19.63 -8.74 -7.36
C ARG A 67 20.90 -9.51 -7.65
N LYS A 68 20.71 -10.80 -7.86
CA LYS A 68 21.62 -11.69 -8.55
C LYS A 68 22.10 -10.92 -9.79
N LYS A 69 23.30 -10.34 -9.72
CA LYS A 69 24.00 -9.88 -10.91
C LYS A 69 24.88 -11.04 -11.33
N THR A 70 24.27 -12.02 -11.97
CA THR A 70 25.00 -12.90 -12.88
C THR A 70 25.18 -12.11 -14.16
N VAL A 71 26.44 -11.84 -14.53
CA VAL A 71 27.07 -11.97 -15.87
C VAL A 71 28.40 -11.18 -15.87
N PRO A 72 29.40 -11.50 -16.72
CA PRO A 72 30.13 -12.76 -16.93
C PRO A 72 31.66 -12.54 -16.73
N ALA A 73 32.50 -13.49 -17.15
CA ALA A 73 33.96 -13.58 -16.96
C ALA A 73 34.81 -12.36 -17.43
N THR A 74 36.02 -12.20 -16.85
CA THR A 74 37.36 -12.19 -17.52
C THR A 74 38.36 -11.29 -16.76
N ALA A 75 39.45 -11.88 -16.26
CA ALA A 75 40.85 -11.39 -16.24
C ALA A 75 41.69 -12.36 -15.40
#